data_AF-A0A256ZHN8-F1
#
_entry.id   AF-A0A256ZHN8-F1
#
_cell.length_a   1.000
_cell.length_b   1.000
_cell.length_c   1.000
_cell.angle_alpha   90.00
_cell.angle_beta   90.00
_cell.angle_gamma   90.00
#
_symmetry.space_group_name_H-M   'P 1'
#
loop_
_entity.id
_entity.type
_entity.pdbx_description
1 polymer ?
#
loop_
_entity_poly.entity_id
_entity_poly.type
_entity_poly.pdbx_seq_one_letter_code
_entity_poly.pdbx_strand_id
1 'polypeptide(L)'
;MGISHLAYRVFKGKSIYNIALKNLSWLDPYLTYSGFKISLRRYVATIVFITVLSFSLSLPLTYVFHVYILGINVLFSIVASMILSLIVSTLILALLIYLPVFKAKSKLELLETRLPYIVSYMAVLSYAGRNMESIIAKLAEKGKLFGIEEPAIRMLRRIFILGQDTARMLMDESRKTPSVVFSSLLESLAGIVETGKGLNEFLESEFMNLLRNREAKVKEVMNSMAVLMEVFISLVVVMPLVLTIMLSIMASLGAEALPISPLQILFLVHFIIAPTIAVMIVLMIDSLVSKVSG
;
A
#
# COMPACT_ATOMS: atom_id res chain seq x y z
N MET A 1 -3.42 -28.20 14.59
CA MET A 1 -3.41 -28.72 13.20
C MET A 1 -4.50 -27.99 12.41
N GLY A 2 -4.14 -27.13 11.45
CA GLY A 2 -5.08 -26.21 10.80
C GLY A 2 -5.55 -26.66 9.41
N ILE A 3 -6.59 -26.00 8.89
CA ILE A 3 -7.19 -26.20 7.55
C ILE A 3 -6.11 -26.20 6.45
N SER A 4 -5.05 -25.41 6.60
CA SER A 4 -3.93 -25.34 5.66
C SER A 4 -3.11 -26.63 5.54
N HIS A 5 -3.08 -27.47 6.58
CA HIS A 5 -2.42 -28.77 6.54
C HIS A 5 -3.24 -29.82 5.79
N LEU A 6 -4.57 -29.80 5.98
CA LEU A 6 -5.49 -30.67 5.26
C LEU A 6 -5.52 -30.33 3.78
N ALA A 7 -5.63 -29.04 3.44
CA ALA A 7 -5.58 -28.56 2.07
C ALA A 7 -4.32 -29.01 1.32
N TYR A 8 -3.15 -28.88 1.96
CA TYR A 8 -1.89 -29.31 1.37
C TYR A 8 -1.85 -30.83 1.12
N ARG A 9 -2.34 -31.65 2.06
CA ARG A 9 -2.38 -33.12 1.90
C ARG A 9 -3.25 -33.55 0.72
N VAL A 10 -4.37 -32.86 0.48
CA VAL A 10 -5.32 -33.19 -0.58
C VAL A 10 -4.83 -32.77 -1.98
N PHE A 11 -4.08 -31.66 -2.08
CA PHE A 11 -3.76 -31.04 -3.37
C PHE A 11 -2.28 -31.14 -3.80
N LYS A 12 -1.36 -31.61 -2.96
CA LYS A 12 0.10 -31.70 -3.24
C LYS A 12 0.47 -32.43 -4.55
N GLY A 13 -0.42 -33.27 -5.10
CA GLY A 13 -0.21 -34.03 -6.34
C GLY A 13 -1.07 -33.62 -7.54
N LYS A 14 -1.93 -32.59 -7.43
CA LYS A 14 -2.84 -32.20 -8.53
C LYS A 14 -2.21 -31.15 -9.45
N SER A 15 -2.44 -31.28 -10.76
CA SER A 15 -1.96 -30.34 -11.78
C SER A 15 -2.36 -28.88 -11.48
N ILE A 16 -3.59 -28.67 -11.01
CA ILE A 16 -4.15 -27.36 -10.63
C ILE A 16 -3.29 -26.66 -9.56
N TYR A 17 -2.78 -27.40 -8.58
CA TYR A 17 -1.92 -26.85 -7.53
C TYR A 17 -0.56 -26.43 -8.07
N ASN A 18 0.05 -27.23 -8.96
CA ASN A 18 1.37 -26.91 -9.53
C ASN A 18 1.31 -25.68 -10.44
N ILE A 19 0.25 -25.53 -11.23
CA ILE A 19 0.00 -24.33 -12.05
C ILE A 19 -0.20 -23.10 -11.16
N ALA A 20 -1.06 -23.22 -10.14
CA ALA A 20 -1.30 -22.12 -9.20
C ALA A 20 -0.03 -21.72 -8.44
N LEU A 21 0.81 -22.68 -8.04
CA LEU A 21 2.07 -22.41 -7.34
C LEU A 21 3.07 -21.67 -8.23
N LYS A 22 3.16 -22.04 -9.51
CA LYS A 22 4.02 -21.33 -10.48
C LYS A 22 3.54 -19.89 -10.65
N ASN A 23 2.24 -19.70 -10.87
CA ASN A 23 1.66 -18.38 -11.14
C ASN A 23 1.61 -17.46 -9.90
N LEU A 24 1.52 -18.02 -8.69
CA LEU A 24 1.47 -17.26 -7.43
C LEU A 24 2.81 -17.22 -6.69
N SER A 25 3.91 -17.60 -7.36
CA SER A 25 5.25 -17.56 -6.77
C SER A 25 5.68 -16.16 -6.31
N TRP A 26 5.21 -15.12 -7.02
CA TRP A 26 5.43 -13.71 -6.67
C TRP A 26 4.79 -13.28 -5.33
N LEU A 27 3.89 -14.09 -4.76
CA LEU A 27 3.22 -13.78 -3.50
C LEU A 27 4.10 -14.08 -2.27
N ASP A 28 5.20 -14.81 -2.42
CA ASP A 28 6.07 -15.23 -1.31
C ASP A 28 6.62 -14.06 -0.47
N PRO A 29 7.13 -12.97 -1.08
CA PRO A 29 7.54 -11.76 -0.36
C PRO A 29 6.39 -11.18 0.47
N TYR A 30 5.22 -11.00 -0.13
CA TYR A 30 4.06 -10.41 0.53
C TYR A 30 3.53 -11.30 1.66
N LEU A 31 3.54 -12.62 1.50
CA LEU A 31 3.14 -13.55 2.55
C LEU A 31 4.11 -13.48 3.75
N THR A 32 5.40 -13.35 3.49
CA THR A 32 6.44 -13.23 4.51
C THR A 32 6.30 -11.93 5.31
N TYR A 33 6.03 -10.82 4.62
CA TYR A 33 5.93 -9.49 5.24
C TYR A 33 4.55 -9.14 5.81
N SER A 34 3.50 -9.88 5.45
CA SER A 34 2.17 -9.72 6.06
C SER A 34 2.05 -10.36 7.44
N GLY A 35 3.01 -11.17 7.88
CA GLY A 35 3.03 -11.84 9.18
C GLY A 35 2.30 -13.18 9.23
N PHE A 36 1.89 -13.72 8.08
CA PHE A 36 1.33 -15.08 8.04
C PHE A 36 2.45 -16.11 8.32
N LYS A 37 2.31 -16.91 9.38
CA LYS A 37 3.25 -17.98 9.76
C LYS A 37 3.10 -19.26 8.90
N ILE A 38 2.66 -19.12 7.66
CA ILE A 38 2.32 -20.22 6.76
C ILE A 38 3.26 -20.16 5.55
N SER A 39 3.79 -21.29 5.11
CA SER A 39 4.62 -21.32 3.90
C SER A 39 3.78 -21.09 2.64
N LEU A 40 4.38 -20.49 1.61
CA LEU A 40 3.71 -20.24 0.31
C LEU A 40 3.00 -21.48 -0.24
N ARG A 41 3.68 -22.62 -0.23
CA ARG A 41 3.13 -23.92 -0.69
C ARG A 41 1.83 -24.28 0.04
N ARG A 42 1.76 -24.06 1.35
CA ARG A 42 0.55 -24.33 2.15
C ARG A 42 -0.53 -23.27 1.92
N TYR A 43 -0.13 -22.02 1.72
CA TYR A 43 -1.06 -20.93 1.45
C TYR A 43 -1.74 -21.10 0.09
N VAL A 44 -0.98 -21.37 -0.97
CA VAL A 44 -1.52 -21.66 -2.31
C VAL A 44 -2.44 -22.89 -2.28
N ALA A 45 -2.08 -23.94 -1.55
CA ALA A 45 -2.97 -25.09 -1.39
C ALA A 45 -4.28 -24.70 -0.68
N THR A 46 -4.22 -23.78 0.29
CA THR A 46 -5.41 -23.25 0.98
C THR A 46 -6.27 -22.41 0.05
N ILE A 47 -5.67 -21.58 -0.81
CA ILE A 47 -6.40 -20.81 -1.84
C ILE A 47 -7.17 -21.78 -2.74
N VAL A 48 -6.48 -22.74 -3.36
CA VAL A 48 -7.11 -23.72 -4.27
C VAL A 48 -8.20 -24.52 -3.57
N PHE A 49 -7.97 -24.94 -2.33
CA PHE A 49 -8.96 -25.68 -1.55
C PHE A 49 -10.21 -24.84 -1.28
N ILE A 50 -10.05 -23.60 -0.81
CA ILE A 50 -11.19 -22.72 -0.48
C ILE A 50 -11.96 -22.33 -1.74
N THR A 51 -11.29 -22.09 -2.87
CA THR A 51 -11.97 -21.69 -4.11
C THR A 51 -12.77 -22.83 -4.74
N VAL A 52 -12.25 -24.07 -4.66
CA VAL A 52 -12.99 -25.26 -5.09
C VAL A 52 -14.16 -25.50 -4.14
N LEU A 53 -13.93 -25.41 -2.82
CA LEU A 53 -14.96 -25.60 -1.81
C LEU A 53 -16.08 -24.55 -1.92
N SER A 54 -15.73 -23.28 -2.16
CA SER A 54 -16.70 -22.21 -2.32
C SER A 54 -17.54 -22.39 -3.58
N PHE A 55 -16.95 -22.86 -4.67
CA PHE A 55 -17.71 -23.20 -5.88
C PHE A 55 -18.66 -24.38 -5.63
N SER A 56 -18.16 -25.45 -4.99
CA SER A 56 -18.98 -26.64 -4.68
C SER A 56 -20.14 -26.35 -3.72
N LEU A 57 -19.98 -25.41 -2.77
CA LEU A 57 -21.07 -25.00 -1.87
C LEU A 57 -22.02 -23.98 -2.50
N SER A 58 -21.51 -23.03 -3.28
CA SER A 58 -22.35 -21.98 -3.87
C SER A 58 -23.28 -22.48 -4.97
N LEU A 59 -22.87 -23.51 -5.73
CA LEU A 59 -23.67 -24.06 -6.84
C LEU A 59 -25.03 -24.61 -6.37
N PRO A 60 -25.14 -25.54 -5.41
CA PRO A 60 -26.44 -26.03 -4.95
C PRO A 60 -27.24 -24.94 -4.23
N LEU A 61 -26.60 -24.05 -3.46
CA LEU A 61 -27.30 -22.95 -2.77
C LEU A 61 -27.95 -21.99 -3.75
N THR A 62 -27.20 -21.54 -4.75
CA THR A 62 -27.71 -20.62 -5.78
C THR A 62 -28.76 -21.29 -6.65
N TYR A 63 -28.63 -22.59 -6.92
CA TYR A 63 -29.66 -23.36 -7.64
C TYR A 63 -30.99 -23.39 -6.87
N VAL A 64 -30.95 -23.73 -5.58
CA VAL A 64 -32.16 -23.71 -4.73
C VAL A 64 -32.76 -22.30 -4.69
N PHE A 65 -31.93 -21.26 -4.61
CA PHE A 65 -32.39 -19.88 -4.62
C PHE A 65 -33.13 -19.51 -5.92
N HIS A 66 -32.56 -19.80 -7.10
CA HIS A 66 -33.19 -19.46 -8.38
C HIS A 66 -34.49 -20.25 -8.65
N VAL A 67 -34.56 -21.51 -8.22
CA VAL A 67 -35.74 -22.36 -8.45
C VAL A 67 -36.86 -22.03 -7.46
N TYR A 68 -36.58 -21.98 -6.15
CA TYR A 68 -37.62 -21.90 -5.13
C TYR A 68 -38.02 -20.47 -4.76
N ILE A 69 -37.12 -19.50 -4.89
CA ILE A 69 -37.39 -18.11 -4.49
C ILE A 69 -37.76 -17.26 -5.71
N LEU A 70 -37.00 -17.38 -6.80
CA LEU A 70 -37.25 -16.59 -8.02
C LEU A 70 -38.24 -17.25 -8.99
N GLY A 71 -38.53 -18.55 -8.84
CA GLY A 71 -39.50 -19.26 -9.68
C GLY A 71 -39.09 -19.39 -11.15
N ILE A 72 -37.79 -19.35 -11.45
CA ILE A 72 -37.26 -19.37 -12.83
C ILE A 72 -37.27 -20.80 -13.38
N ASN A 73 -37.53 -20.94 -14.69
CA ASN A 73 -37.42 -22.20 -15.42
C ASN A 73 -36.11 -22.94 -15.14
N VAL A 74 -36.18 -24.26 -14.96
CA VAL A 74 -35.06 -25.12 -14.52
C VAL A 74 -33.79 -24.93 -15.37
N LEU A 75 -33.92 -24.87 -16.70
CA LEU A 75 -32.78 -24.66 -17.61
C LEU A 75 -32.06 -23.32 -17.36
N PHE A 76 -32.82 -22.24 -17.20
CA PHE A 76 -32.26 -20.92 -16.91
C PHE A 76 -31.66 -20.86 -15.50
N SER A 77 -32.28 -21.53 -14.53
CA SER A 77 -31.78 -21.62 -13.15
C SER A 77 -30.42 -22.31 -13.05
N ILE A 78 -30.16 -23.35 -13.85
CA ILE A 78 -28.85 -24.02 -13.89
C ILE A 78 -27.77 -23.06 -14.40
N VAL A 79 -28.03 -22.40 -15.53
CA VAL A 79 -27.07 -21.46 -16.15
C VAL A 79 -26.81 -20.27 -15.23
N ALA A 80 -27.86 -19.65 -14.67
CA ALA A 80 -27.74 -18.52 -13.76
C ALA A 80 -26.96 -18.89 -12.48
N SER A 81 -27.23 -20.07 -11.91
CA SER A 81 -26.54 -20.57 -10.71
C SER A 81 -25.06 -20.86 -10.98
N MET A 82 -24.74 -21.40 -12.15
CA MET A 82 -23.35 -21.65 -12.55
C MET A 82 -22.56 -20.35 -12.72
N ILE A 83 -23.16 -19.34 -13.37
CA ILE A 83 -22.56 -18.01 -13.50
C ILE A 83 -22.35 -17.36 -12.13
N LEU A 84 -23.38 -17.34 -11.28
CA LEU A 84 -23.30 -16.70 -9.97
C LEU A 84 -22.28 -17.40 -9.06
N SER A 85 -22.22 -18.73 -9.08
CA SER A 85 -21.25 -19.52 -8.31
C SER A 85 -19.82 -19.28 -8.79
N LEU A 86 -19.62 -19.08 -10.10
CA LEU A 86 -18.33 -18.70 -10.66
C LEU A 86 -17.91 -17.30 -10.21
N ILE A 87 -18.83 -16.34 -10.20
CA ILE A 87 -18.59 -14.97 -9.68
C ILE A 87 -18.20 -15.03 -8.20
N VAL A 88 -18.95 -15.77 -7.38
CA VAL A 88 -18.64 -15.92 -5.94
C VAL A 88 -17.26 -16.56 -5.73
N SER A 89 -16.95 -17.65 -6.44
CA SER A 89 -15.65 -18.32 -6.31
C SER A 89 -14.48 -17.45 -6.78
N THR A 90 -14.65 -16.70 -7.87
CA THR A 90 -13.62 -15.76 -8.37
C THR A 90 -13.40 -14.57 -7.43
N LEU A 91 -14.45 -14.03 -6.84
CA LEU A 91 -14.33 -12.97 -5.81
C LEU A 91 -13.58 -13.47 -4.57
N ILE A 92 -13.89 -14.69 -4.11
CA ILE A 92 -13.18 -15.30 -2.98
C ILE A 92 -11.70 -15.54 -3.33
N LEU A 93 -11.41 -16.03 -4.54
CA LEU A 93 -10.03 -16.20 -5.03
C LEU A 93 -9.29 -14.86 -5.02
N ALA A 94 -9.88 -13.81 -5.58
CA ALA A 94 -9.29 -12.48 -5.64
C ALA A 94 -9.03 -11.91 -4.24
N LEU A 95 -9.99 -12.05 -3.33
CA LEU A 95 -9.85 -11.61 -1.95
C LEU A 95 -8.69 -12.32 -1.24
N LEU A 96 -8.59 -13.65 -1.37
CA LEU A 96 -7.52 -14.42 -0.74
C LEU A 96 -6.13 -14.06 -1.28
N ILE A 97 -6.00 -13.74 -2.57
CA ILE A 97 -4.72 -13.27 -3.13
C ILE A 97 -4.39 -11.86 -2.65
N TYR A 98 -5.39 -10.98 -2.55
CA TYR A 98 -5.19 -9.58 -2.19
C TYR A 98 -4.88 -9.36 -0.70
N LEU A 99 -5.46 -10.16 0.19
CA LEU A 99 -5.30 -10.05 1.64
C LEU A 99 -3.83 -9.96 2.13
N PRO A 100 -2.91 -10.87 1.75
CA PRO A 100 -1.51 -10.76 2.17
C PRO A 100 -0.82 -9.55 1.55
N VAL A 101 -1.16 -9.17 0.32
CA VAL A 101 -0.58 -7.98 -0.34
C VAL A 101 -0.95 -6.71 0.42
N PHE A 102 -2.23 -6.54 0.77
CA PHE A 102 -2.73 -5.39 1.51
C PHE A 102 -2.06 -5.28 2.89
N LYS A 103 -2.03 -6.38 3.64
CA LYS A 103 -1.39 -6.40 4.98
C LYS A 103 0.11 -6.14 4.92
N ALA A 104 0.80 -6.72 3.94
CA ALA A 104 2.23 -6.49 3.75
C ALA A 104 2.50 -5.03 3.38
N LYS A 105 1.70 -4.44 2.47
CA LYS A 105 1.85 -3.05 2.05
C LYS A 105 1.72 -2.08 3.24
N SER A 106 0.68 -2.24 4.07
CA SER A 106 0.49 -1.39 5.25
C SER A 106 1.66 -1.49 6.25
N LYS A 107 2.19 -2.70 6.48
CA LYS A 107 3.37 -2.89 7.36
C LYS A 107 4.65 -2.29 6.75
N LEU A 108 4.85 -2.45 5.44
CA LEU A 108 6.03 -1.93 4.75
C LEU A 108 6.01 -0.42 4.66
N GLU A 109 4.85 0.18 4.44
CA GLU A 109 4.65 1.63 4.47
C GLU A 109 5.01 2.19 5.86
N LEU A 110 4.56 1.54 6.93
CA LEU A 110 4.96 1.91 8.29
C LEU A 110 6.48 1.81 8.51
N LEU A 111 7.11 0.77 7.96
CA LEU A 111 8.57 0.57 8.03
C LEU A 111 9.31 1.65 7.24
N GLU A 112 8.87 1.99 6.04
CA GLU A 112 9.46 3.06 5.21
C GLU A 112 9.31 4.42 5.87
N THR A 113 8.15 4.71 6.46
CA THR A 113 7.95 5.94 7.22
C THR A 113 8.91 6.01 8.41
N ARG A 114 9.20 4.88 9.06
CA ARG A 114 10.08 4.84 10.24
C ARG A 114 11.54 4.58 9.91
N LEU A 115 11.89 4.38 8.64
CA LEU A 115 13.24 4.00 8.21
C LEU A 115 14.34 4.98 8.64
N PRO A 116 14.16 6.32 8.56
CA PRO A 116 15.19 7.25 9.04
C PRO A 116 15.48 7.07 10.54
N TYR A 117 14.47 6.78 11.35
CA TYR A 117 14.64 6.52 12.78
C TYR A 117 15.35 5.19 13.03
N ILE A 118 15.05 4.16 12.22
CA ILE A 118 15.75 2.87 12.27
C ILE A 118 17.23 3.08 11.97
N VAL A 119 17.56 3.74 10.86
CA VAL A 119 18.96 3.98 10.44
C VAL A 119 19.68 4.87 11.45
N SER A 120 19.03 5.90 11.99
CA SER A 120 19.57 6.72 13.09
C SER A 120 19.91 5.88 14.32
N TYR A 121 19.00 4.98 14.73
CA TYR A 121 19.24 4.08 15.86
C TYR A 121 20.40 3.12 15.59
N MET A 122 20.50 2.60 14.37
CA MET A 122 21.63 1.78 13.95
C MET A 122 22.94 2.57 13.98
N ALA A 123 22.95 3.82 13.48
CA ALA A 123 24.12 4.69 13.49
C ALA A 123 24.62 4.93 14.91
N VAL A 124 23.72 5.31 15.84
CA VAL A 124 24.05 5.52 17.26
C VAL A 124 24.67 4.27 17.87
N LEU A 125 24.11 3.09 17.61
CA LEU A 125 24.67 1.83 18.10
C LEU A 125 26.04 1.50 17.47
N SER A 126 26.21 1.81 16.19
CA SER A 126 27.48 1.63 15.48
C SER A 126 28.58 2.53 16.04
N TYR A 127 28.28 3.80 16.36
CA TYR A 127 29.21 4.70 17.05
C TYR A 127 29.58 4.22 18.45
N ALA A 128 28.67 3.53 19.14
CA ALA A 128 28.95 2.87 20.40
C ALA A 128 29.82 1.58 20.24
N GLY A 129 30.37 1.33 19.05
CA GLY A 129 31.25 0.20 18.75
C GLY A 129 30.51 -1.13 18.58
N ARG A 130 29.18 -1.13 18.39
CA ARG A 130 28.43 -2.37 18.19
C ARG A 130 28.56 -2.85 16.75
N ASN A 131 28.77 -4.17 16.59
CA ASN A 131 28.75 -4.83 15.30
C ASN A 131 27.32 -5.00 14.76
N MET A 132 27.20 -5.34 13.48
CA MET A 132 25.91 -5.49 12.80
C MET A 132 24.98 -6.51 13.47
N GLU A 133 25.52 -7.63 13.94
CA GLU A 133 24.74 -8.67 14.62
C GLU A 133 24.10 -8.16 15.91
N SER A 134 24.86 -7.40 16.72
CA SER A 134 24.35 -6.78 17.94
C SER A 134 23.32 -5.68 17.63
N ILE A 135 23.49 -4.93 16.54
CA ILE A 135 22.52 -3.95 16.07
C ILE A 135 21.21 -4.64 15.68
N ILE A 136 21.26 -5.73 14.90
CA ILE A 136 20.07 -6.52 14.54
C ILE A 136 19.38 -7.08 15.78
N ALA A 137 20.14 -7.56 16.77
CA ALA A 137 19.58 -8.03 18.04
C ALA A 137 18.82 -6.92 18.78
N LYS A 138 19.37 -5.70 18.81
CA LYS A 138 18.70 -4.54 19.41
C LYS A 138 17.49 -4.06 18.62
N LEU A 139 17.53 -4.15 17.29
CA LEU A 139 16.36 -3.92 16.44
C LEU A 139 15.27 -4.96 16.65
N ALA A 140 15.61 -6.22 16.92
CA ALA A 140 14.64 -7.25 17.26
C ALA A 140 13.98 -6.97 18.62
N GLU A 141 14.75 -6.53 19.61
CA GLU A 141 14.27 -6.19 20.96
C GLU A 141 13.31 -4.97 20.95
N LYS A 142 13.65 -3.92 20.20
CA LYS A 142 12.86 -2.67 20.11
C LYS A 142 11.99 -2.59 18.86
N GLY A 143 11.90 -3.67 18.09
CA GLY A 143 11.36 -3.65 16.73
C GLY A 143 9.91 -3.22 16.63
N LYS A 144 9.10 -3.42 17.68
CA LYS A 144 7.71 -2.98 17.73
C LYS A 144 7.56 -1.46 17.63
N LEU A 145 8.52 -0.70 18.18
CA LEU A 145 8.56 0.75 18.09
C LEU A 145 8.75 1.21 16.64
N PHE A 146 9.49 0.45 15.84
CA PHE A 146 9.89 0.83 14.49
C PHE A 146 9.12 0.11 13.38
N GLY A 147 8.28 -0.88 13.71
CA GLY A 147 7.59 -1.71 12.71
C GLY A 147 8.49 -2.75 12.04
N ILE A 148 9.69 -3.02 12.58
CA ILE A 148 10.69 -3.95 12.01
C ILE A 148 10.86 -5.23 12.84
N GLU A 149 10.02 -5.45 13.85
CA GLU A 149 10.11 -6.61 14.76
C GLU A 149 10.18 -7.96 14.02
N GLU A 150 9.21 -8.23 13.15
CA GLU A 150 9.16 -9.49 12.40
C GLU A 150 10.39 -9.68 11.48
N PRO A 151 10.77 -8.70 10.62
CA PRO A 151 12.03 -8.78 9.87
C PRO A 151 13.26 -8.97 10.75
N ALA A 152 13.43 -8.17 11.81
CA ALA A 152 14.60 -8.22 12.66
C ALA A 152 14.73 -9.56 13.41
N ILE A 153 13.63 -10.11 13.96
CA ILE A 153 13.64 -11.43 14.58
C ILE A 153 13.96 -12.53 13.56
N ARG A 154 13.44 -12.44 12.33
CA ARG A 154 13.78 -13.39 11.27
C ARG A 154 15.25 -13.35 10.90
N MET A 155 15.81 -12.15 10.71
CA MET A 155 17.24 -11.94 10.42
C MET A 155 18.10 -12.49 11.56
N LEU A 156 17.77 -12.14 12.81
CA LEU A 156 18.45 -12.61 14.01
C LEU A 156 18.46 -14.14 14.11
N ARG A 157 17.32 -14.78 13.85
CA ARG A 157 17.21 -16.25 13.83
C ARG A 157 18.11 -16.87 12.77
N ARG A 158 18.22 -16.29 11.58
CA ARG A 158 19.10 -16.83 10.53
C ARG A 158 20.57 -16.77 10.94
N ILE A 159 20.99 -15.69 11.60
CA ILE A 159 22.36 -15.57 12.11
C ILE A 159 22.59 -16.55 13.26
N PHE A 160 21.87 -16.41 14.38
CA PHE A 160 22.22 -17.09 15.63
C PHE A 160 21.74 -18.55 15.71
N ILE A 161 20.65 -18.91 15.03
CA ILE A 161 20.09 -20.27 15.11
C ILE A 161 20.50 -21.10 13.89
N LEU A 162 20.54 -20.49 12.69
CA LEU A 162 20.90 -21.22 11.46
C LEU A 162 22.39 -21.07 11.09
N GLY A 163 23.16 -20.24 11.80
CA GLY A 163 24.58 -20.04 11.53
C GLY A 163 24.84 -19.40 10.16
N GLN A 164 23.88 -18.64 9.62
CA GLN A 164 24.05 -17.98 8.34
C GLN A 164 24.94 -16.74 8.49
N ASP A 165 25.89 -16.59 7.57
CA ASP A 165 26.72 -15.38 7.44
C ASP A 165 25.84 -14.12 7.37
N THR A 166 26.16 -13.11 8.19
CA THR A 166 25.45 -11.83 8.29
C THR A 166 25.35 -11.11 6.94
N ALA A 167 26.42 -11.05 6.14
CA ALA A 167 26.37 -10.39 4.83
C ALA A 167 25.41 -11.12 3.88
N ARG A 168 25.54 -12.44 3.79
CA ARG A 168 24.66 -13.28 2.98
C ARG A 168 23.21 -13.21 3.43
N MET A 169 22.97 -13.15 4.75
CA MET A 169 21.65 -13.02 5.33
C MET A 169 20.99 -11.69 4.91
N LEU A 170 21.72 -10.58 4.99
CA LEU A 170 21.24 -9.26 4.59
C LEU A 170 20.88 -9.23 3.09
N MET A 171 21.75 -9.79 2.24
CA MET A 171 21.50 -9.93 0.79
C MET A 171 20.31 -10.85 0.48
N ASP A 172 20.13 -11.93 1.24
CA ASP A 172 18.97 -12.81 1.07
C ASP A 172 17.67 -12.17 1.52
N GLU A 173 17.70 -11.31 2.55
CA GLU A 173 16.52 -10.60 3.04
C GLU A 173 16.19 -9.37 2.17
N SER A 174 17.18 -8.71 1.56
CA SER A 174 16.96 -7.63 0.58
C SER A 174 16.15 -8.11 -0.62
N ARG A 175 16.55 -9.26 -1.20
CA ARG A 175 15.84 -9.88 -2.33
C ARG A 175 14.42 -10.35 -2.00
N LYS A 176 14.08 -10.47 -0.71
CA LYS A 176 12.77 -10.92 -0.24
C LYS A 176 11.86 -9.77 0.18
N THR A 177 12.38 -8.57 0.44
CA THR A 177 11.52 -7.45 0.83
C THR A 177 10.82 -6.84 -0.39
N PRO A 178 9.51 -6.59 -0.34
CA PRO A 178 8.83 -5.83 -1.40
C PRO A 178 9.15 -4.34 -1.37
N SER A 179 9.73 -3.82 -0.27
CA SER A 179 10.14 -2.41 -0.16
C SER A 179 11.47 -2.18 -0.85
N VAL A 180 11.48 -1.28 -1.83
CA VAL A 180 12.68 -0.92 -2.61
C VAL A 180 13.71 -0.21 -1.74
N VAL A 181 13.26 0.73 -0.89
CA VAL A 181 14.16 1.52 -0.02
C VAL A 181 14.80 0.60 1.02
N PHE A 182 14.02 -0.27 1.65
CA PHE A 182 14.56 -1.23 2.62
C PHE A 182 15.47 -2.26 1.94
N SER A 183 15.16 -2.71 0.72
CA SER A 183 16.03 -3.59 -0.05
C SER A 183 17.40 -2.96 -0.28
N SER A 184 17.42 -1.72 -0.76
CA SER A 184 18.66 -0.98 -1.05
C SER A 184 19.53 -0.79 0.20
N LEU A 185 18.90 -0.48 1.34
CA LEU A 185 19.59 -0.37 2.62
C LEU A 185 20.25 -1.71 3.01
N LEU A 186 19.51 -2.82 2.94
CA LEU A 186 20.03 -4.15 3.29
C LEU A 186 21.14 -4.61 2.35
N GLU A 187 21.06 -4.33 1.04
CA GLU A 187 22.12 -4.64 0.07
C GLU A 187 23.41 -3.88 0.37
N SER A 188 23.27 -2.57 0.66
CA SER A 188 24.41 -1.73 1.01
C SER A 188 25.06 -2.19 2.31
N LEU A 189 24.26 -2.54 3.32
CA LEU A 189 24.74 -3.10 4.58
C LEU A 189 25.45 -4.44 4.38
N ALA A 190 24.96 -5.31 3.49
CA ALA A 190 25.62 -6.57 3.17
C ALA A 190 27.05 -6.31 2.67
N GLY A 191 27.22 -5.37 1.72
CA GLY A 191 28.54 -4.99 1.21
C GLY A 191 29.47 -4.43 2.30
N ILE A 192 28.95 -3.57 3.19
CA ILE A 192 29.74 -3.03 4.31
C ILE A 192 30.18 -4.13 5.28
N VAL A 193 29.30 -5.08 5.60
CA VAL A 193 29.64 -6.22 6.47
C VAL A 193 30.73 -7.10 5.83
N GLU A 194 30.70 -7.34 4.52
CA GLU A 194 31.76 -8.09 3.82
C GLU A 194 33.12 -7.38 3.90
N THR A 195 33.14 -6.05 3.77
CA THR A 195 34.39 -5.28 3.88
C THR A 195 34.90 -5.12 5.31
N GLY A 196 34.01 -5.30 6.30
CA GLY A 196 34.32 -5.24 7.74
C GLY A 196 34.70 -3.86 8.28
N LYS A 197 34.57 -2.79 7.48
CA LYS A 197 34.94 -1.41 7.87
C LYS A 197 33.88 -0.41 7.39
N GLY A 198 33.75 0.71 8.09
CA GLY A 198 32.96 1.85 7.62
C GLY A 198 31.48 1.84 7.99
N LEU A 199 31.04 0.97 8.92
CA LEU A 199 29.61 0.82 9.25
C LEU A 199 29.01 2.10 9.84
N ASN A 200 29.74 2.79 10.71
CA ASN A 200 29.32 4.04 11.32
C ASN A 200 29.23 5.16 10.26
N GLU A 201 30.26 5.35 9.43
CA GLU A 201 30.25 6.38 8.37
C GLU A 201 29.16 6.10 7.34
N PHE A 202 28.94 4.83 6.97
CA PHE A 202 27.87 4.44 6.06
C PHE A 202 26.49 4.77 6.65
N LEU A 203 26.22 4.35 7.89
CA LEU A 203 24.92 4.57 8.53
C LEU A 203 24.63 6.06 8.77
N GLU A 204 25.66 6.86 9.09
CA GLU A 204 25.53 8.32 9.19
C GLU A 204 25.20 8.95 7.83
N SER A 205 25.94 8.59 6.79
CA SER A 205 25.71 9.08 5.42
C SER A 205 24.30 8.71 4.94
N GLU A 206 23.89 7.46 5.17
CA GLU A 206 22.58 6.97 4.77
C GLU A 206 21.45 7.64 5.56
N PHE A 207 21.65 7.89 6.85
CA PHE A 207 20.72 8.67 7.65
C PHE A 207 20.54 10.09 7.09
N MET A 208 21.65 10.77 6.75
CA MET A 208 21.61 12.10 6.14
C MET A 208 20.93 12.09 4.76
N ASN A 209 21.17 11.05 3.95
CA ASN A 209 20.49 10.88 2.66
C ASN A 209 18.99 10.73 2.83
N LEU A 210 18.55 9.91 3.79
CA LEU A 210 17.13 9.74 4.11
C LEU A 210 16.47 11.05 4.57
N LEU A 211 17.17 11.86 5.38
CA LEU A 211 16.68 13.17 5.79
C LEU A 211 16.59 14.15 4.62
N ARG A 212 17.61 14.26 3.78
CA ARG A 212 17.58 15.12 2.57
C ARG A 212 16.43 14.73 1.64
N ASN A 213 16.21 13.43 1.45
CA ASN A 213 15.08 12.93 0.65
C ASN A 213 13.73 13.30 1.27
N ARG A 214 13.61 13.28 2.60
CA ARG A 214 12.41 13.77 3.30
C ARG A 214 12.20 15.26 3.13
N GLU A 215 13.24 16.06 3.33
CA GLU A 215 13.20 17.52 3.15
C GLU A 215 12.78 17.88 1.72
N ALA A 216 13.33 17.19 0.72
CA ALA A 216 12.96 17.37 -0.68
C ALA A 216 11.47 17.09 -0.93
N LYS A 217 10.94 15.98 -0.39
CA LYS A 217 9.50 15.66 -0.48
C LYS A 217 8.60 16.70 0.19
N VAL A 218 8.99 17.16 1.38
CA VAL A 218 8.25 18.23 2.09
C VAL A 218 8.24 19.50 1.24
N LYS A 219 9.40 19.88 0.68
CA LYS A 219 9.51 21.06 -0.19
C LYS A 219 8.68 20.94 -1.46
N GLU A 220 8.63 19.76 -2.07
CA GLU A 220 7.78 19.50 -3.25
C GLU A 220 6.30 19.71 -2.94
N VAL A 221 5.83 19.23 -1.78
CA VAL A 221 4.45 19.44 -1.33
C VAL A 221 4.17 20.90 -1.01
N MET A 222 5.10 21.60 -0.35
CA MET A 222 4.96 23.05 -0.12
C MET A 222 4.87 23.84 -1.44
N ASN A 223 5.68 23.49 -2.44
CA ASN A 223 5.62 24.11 -3.75
C ASN A 223 4.27 23.83 -4.44
N SER A 224 3.77 22.60 -4.33
CA SER A 224 2.45 22.23 -4.87
C SER A 224 1.32 23.00 -4.20
N MET A 225 1.39 23.17 -2.87
CA MET A 225 0.44 23.99 -2.11
C MET A 225 0.51 25.47 -2.52
N ALA A 226 1.70 26.02 -2.75
CA ALA A 226 1.86 27.40 -3.20
C ALA A 226 1.16 27.64 -4.55
N VAL A 227 1.32 26.73 -5.51
CA VAL A 227 0.63 26.80 -6.82
C VAL A 227 -0.88 26.73 -6.64
N LEU A 228 -1.38 25.82 -5.78
CA LEU A 228 -2.83 25.74 -5.50
C LEU A 228 -3.37 27.02 -4.85
N MET A 229 -2.59 27.66 -3.97
CA MET A 229 -2.95 28.94 -3.36
C MET A 229 -2.99 30.08 -4.39
N GLU A 230 -2.06 30.11 -5.35
CA GLU A 230 -2.07 31.08 -6.45
C GLU A 230 -3.32 30.92 -7.33
N VAL A 231 -3.66 29.67 -7.69
CA VAL A 231 -4.88 29.35 -8.44
C VAL A 231 -6.12 29.71 -7.63
N PHE A 232 -6.13 29.46 -6.33
CA PHE A 232 -7.21 29.84 -5.43
C PHE A 232 -7.45 31.35 -5.44
N ILE A 233 -6.40 32.15 -5.21
CA ILE A 233 -6.51 33.62 -5.21
C ILE A 233 -7.01 34.10 -6.58
N SER A 234 -6.47 33.55 -7.66
CA SER A 234 -6.82 33.96 -9.03
C SER A 234 -8.28 33.65 -9.38
N LEU A 235 -8.76 32.43 -9.10
CA LEU A 235 -10.09 31.97 -9.52
C LEU A 235 -11.21 32.28 -8.53
N VAL A 236 -10.91 32.32 -7.23
CA VAL A 236 -11.93 32.49 -6.17
C VAL A 236 -12.01 33.95 -5.71
N VAL A 237 -10.91 34.71 -5.80
CA VAL A 237 -10.89 36.12 -5.35
C VAL A 237 -10.87 37.07 -6.55
N VAL A 238 -9.85 36.97 -7.41
CA VAL A 238 -9.64 37.96 -8.48
C VAL A 238 -10.68 37.85 -9.58
N MET A 239 -10.95 36.63 -10.09
CA MET A 239 -11.91 36.43 -11.18
C MET A 239 -13.33 36.89 -10.82
N PRO A 240 -13.92 36.53 -9.66
CA PRO A 240 -15.24 37.01 -9.27
C PRO A 240 -15.27 38.52 -9.06
N LEU A 241 -14.19 39.12 -8.53
CA LEU A 241 -14.09 40.56 -8.34
C LEU A 241 -14.11 41.31 -9.67
N VAL A 242 -13.31 40.88 -10.65
CA VAL A 242 -13.29 41.49 -11.99
C VAL A 242 -14.65 41.32 -12.67
N LEU A 243 -15.25 40.13 -12.61
CA LEU A 243 -16.58 39.88 -13.15
C LEU A 243 -17.65 40.74 -12.47
N THR A 244 -17.54 40.97 -11.16
CA THR A 244 -18.44 41.84 -10.41
C THR A 244 -18.40 43.25 -10.95
N ILE A 245 -17.21 43.83 -11.08
CA ILE A 245 -17.05 45.19 -11.60
C ILE A 245 -17.62 45.29 -13.03
N MET A 246 -17.26 44.36 -13.91
CA MET A 246 -17.73 44.36 -15.30
C MET A 246 -19.26 44.24 -15.41
N LEU A 247 -19.85 43.26 -14.71
CA LEU A 247 -21.29 43.02 -14.75
C LEU A 247 -22.08 44.14 -14.07
N SER A 248 -21.55 44.77 -13.02
CA SER A 248 -22.16 45.96 -12.40
C SER A 248 -22.22 47.14 -13.37
N ILE A 249 -21.16 47.38 -14.15
CA ILE A 249 -21.15 48.43 -15.18
C ILE A 249 -22.19 48.12 -16.27
N MET A 250 -22.24 46.89 -16.77
CA MET A 250 -23.22 46.48 -17.80
C MET A 250 -24.66 46.63 -17.30
N ALA A 251 -24.94 46.22 -16.06
CA ALA A 251 -26.25 46.39 -15.44
C ALA A 251 -26.64 47.88 -15.33
N SER A 252 -25.69 48.77 -15.02
CA SER A 252 -25.95 50.22 -14.93
C SER A 252 -26.25 50.88 -16.27
N LEU A 253 -25.66 50.37 -17.36
CA LEU A 253 -25.87 50.88 -18.72
C LEU A 253 -27.15 50.32 -19.37
N GLY A 254 -27.86 49.42 -18.68
CA GLY A 254 -29.03 48.72 -19.24
C GLY A 254 -28.68 47.79 -20.40
N ALA A 255 -27.42 47.38 -20.52
CA ALA A 255 -26.94 46.54 -21.61
C ALA A 255 -27.21 45.06 -21.32
N GLU A 256 -28.17 44.46 -22.01
CA GLU A 256 -28.41 43.02 -22.00
C GLU A 256 -27.51 42.35 -23.07
N ALA A 257 -26.34 41.88 -22.67
CA ALA A 257 -25.42 41.18 -23.58
C ALA A 257 -25.64 39.66 -23.66
N LEU A 258 -26.33 39.08 -22.67
CA LEU A 258 -26.57 37.64 -22.55
C LEU A 258 -28.07 37.39 -22.25
N PRO A 259 -28.62 36.19 -22.55
CA PRO A 259 -30.00 35.81 -22.21
C PRO A 259 -30.28 35.71 -20.71
N ILE A 260 -29.28 35.97 -19.87
CA ILE A 260 -29.29 35.82 -18.41
C ILE A 260 -28.96 37.19 -17.83
N SER A 261 -29.71 37.61 -16.81
CA SER A 261 -29.47 38.92 -16.20
C SER A 261 -28.08 38.96 -15.52
N PRO A 262 -27.36 40.09 -15.57
CA PRO A 262 -26.05 40.23 -14.91
C PRO A 262 -26.08 39.84 -13.42
N LEU A 263 -27.20 40.12 -12.74
CA LEU A 263 -27.41 39.81 -11.32
C LEU A 263 -27.50 38.28 -11.09
N GLN A 264 -28.18 37.54 -11.98
CA GLN A 264 -28.23 36.07 -11.91
C GLN A 264 -26.85 35.44 -12.13
N ILE A 265 -26.05 35.98 -13.05
CA ILE A 265 -24.66 35.53 -13.28
C ILE A 265 -23.81 35.77 -12.02
N LEU A 266 -23.93 36.94 -11.40
CA LEU A 266 -23.20 37.23 -10.14
C LEU A 266 -23.58 36.28 -9.02
N PHE A 267 -24.88 35.98 -8.87
CA PHE A 267 -25.36 35.02 -7.88
C PHE A 267 -24.75 33.63 -8.13
N LEU A 268 -24.78 33.15 -9.37
CA LEU A 268 -24.18 31.87 -9.76
C LEU A 268 -22.68 31.83 -9.46
N VAL A 269 -21.94 32.89 -9.80
CA VAL A 269 -20.49 32.94 -9.59
C VAL A 269 -20.14 32.93 -8.09
N HIS A 270 -20.80 33.75 -7.27
CA HIS A 270 -20.44 33.90 -5.85
C HIS A 270 -20.98 32.80 -4.96
N PHE A 271 -22.19 32.28 -5.23
CA PHE A 271 -22.85 31.31 -4.34
C PHE A 271 -22.71 29.87 -4.80
N ILE A 272 -22.35 29.62 -6.07
CA ILE A 272 -22.21 28.26 -6.60
C ILE A 272 -20.79 28.01 -7.09
N ILE A 273 -20.29 28.78 -8.06
CA ILE A 273 -19.02 28.47 -8.73
C ILE A 273 -17.84 28.66 -7.77
N ALA A 274 -17.71 29.83 -7.15
CA ALA A 274 -16.59 30.14 -6.26
C ALA A 274 -16.50 29.18 -5.05
N PRO A 275 -17.60 28.88 -4.33
CA PRO A 275 -17.59 27.87 -3.27
C PRO A 275 -17.21 26.46 -3.77
N THR A 276 -17.69 26.06 -4.95
CA THR A 276 -17.38 24.75 -5.53
C THR A 276 -15.89 24.61 -5.83
N ILE A 277 -15.29 25.63 -6.45
CA ILE A 277 -13.85 25.67 -6.73
C ILE A 277 -13.05 25.68 -5.42
N ALA A 278 -13.49 26.47 -4.43
CA ALA A 278 -12.84 26.52 -3.12
C ALA A 278 -12.81 25.16 -2.43
N VAL A 279 -13.95 24.45 -2.39
CA VAL A 279 -14.03 23.09 -1.82
C VAL A 279 -13.12 22.13 -2.58
N MET A 280 -13.12 22.19 -3.92
CA MET A 280 -12.25 21.34 -4.74
C MET A 280 -10.77 21.55 -4.41
N ILE A 281 -10.31 22.81 -4.31
CA ILE A 281 -8.92 23.13 -3.99
C ILE A 281 -8.56 22.66 -2.57
N VAL A 282 -9.46 22.86 -1.59
CA VAL A 282 -9.23 22.37 -0.22
C VAL A 282 -9.04 20.84 -0.19
N LEU A 283 -9.87 20.08 -0.92
CA LEU A 283 -9.73 18.63 -1.03
C LEU A 283 -8.41 18.21 -1.70
N MET A 284 -7.96 18.97 -2.71
CA MET A 284 -6.66 18.72 -3.34
C MET A 284 -5.50 18.98 -2.38
N ILE A 285 -5.57 20.06 -1.58
CA ILE A 285 -4.56 20.36 -0.55
C ILE A 285 -4.52 19.24 0.50
N ASP A 286 -5.68 18.81 1.01
CA ASP A 286 -5.76 17.72 2.00
C ASP A 286 -5.12 16.42 1.48
N SER A 287 -5.40 16.07 0.23
CA SER A 287 -4.80 14.91 -0.44
C SER A 287 -3.27 15.00 -0.55
N LEU A 288 -2.72 16.20 -0.81
CA LEU A 288 -1.28 16.40 -0.89
C LEU A 288 -0.62 16.34 0.50
N VAL A 289 -1.23 16.96 1.51
CA VAL A 289 -0.72 16.96 2.89
C VAL A 289 -0.71 15.55 3.45
N SER A 290 -1.77 14.76 3.21
CA SER A 290 -1.88 13.38 3.65
C SER A 290 -0.70 12.50 3.20
N LYS A 291 -0.16 12.73 2.00
CA LYS A 291 0.99 11.99 1.46
C LYS A 291 2.31 12.24 2.21
N VAL A 292 2.41 13.32 2.98
CA VAL A 292 3.62 13.70 3.72
C VAL A 292 3.47 13.49 5.22
N SER A 293 2.25 13.59 5.75
CA SER A 293 1.96 13.39 7.17
C SER A 293 1.82 11.92 7.59
N GLY A 294 1.64 10.99 6.64
CA GLY A 294 1.61 9.54 6.86
C GLY A 294 2.99 8.90 6.93
#